data_AF-A0AAN6XUK3-F1
#
_entry.id   AF-A0AAN6XUK3-F1
#
_cell.length_a   1.000
_cell.length_b   1.000
_cell.length_c   1.000
_cell.angle_alpha   90.00
_cell.angle_beta   90.00
_cell.angle_gamma   90.00
#
_symmetry.space_group_name_H-M   'P 1'
#
loop_
_entity.id
_entity.type
_entity.pdbx_description
1 polymer ?
#
loop_
_entity_poly.entity_id
_entity_poly.type
_entity_poly.pdbx_seq_one_letter_code
_entity_poly.pdbx_strand_id
1 'polypeptide(L)'
;MLNNSPRLKKLSLSISTATINSYRYNDQSPYWSFFEDLCYGYAQSGAEPLSLESLHCGRSIFPSDDPDCLKMLTELTQLKQVYIDNGEVFDFVAKPLMMTYSLGDESPVGFEQFGPEYCPHLRRFSVFEYESDVQSFFATISDESFSRQLAISCESQGMGYELDSLLRPCPDYPALPLHFRMLELDLFRDPEVFDGNNEAGGDDYHTISAADIMEHLTGNDNGALEGLVVLLPWEEDSNGRCQLQRLELVEQALPRLQRLTQLAVTVAKCHQKTHKELEDMVTSAAEQLAAAGPTLHYIKVHWKRWQIWRNRDGTVRLDELDEDEARHVELFSHSIWAPDY
;
A
#
# COMPACT_ATOMS: atom_id res chain seq x y z
N MET A 1 -2.04 4.10 30.75
CA MET A 1 -1.72 2.70 30.39
C MET A 1 -0.39 2.61 29.66
N LEU A 2 -0.11 3.49 28.68
CA LEU A 2 1.19 3.54 27.97
C LEU A 2 2.40 3.71 28.90
N ASN A 3 2.28 4.51 29.96
CA ASN A 3 3.37 4.74 30.94
C ASN A 3 3.86 3.47 31.64
N ASN A 4 3.02 2.43 31.69
CA ASN A 4 3.37 1.15 32.30
C ASN A 4 4.08 0.21 31.31
N SER A 5 4.29 0.66 30.07
CA SER A 5 4.84 -0.13 28.97
C SER A 5 5.97 0.63 28.25
N PRO A 6 7.05 1.06 28.94
CA PRO A 6 8.14 1.85 28.32
C PRO A 6 8.92 1.09 27.24
N ARG A 7 8.76 -0.24 27.16
CA ARG A 7 9.38 -1.09 26.13
C ARG A 7 8.46 -1.38 24.95
N LEU A 8 7.32 -0.67 24.85
CA LEU A 8 6.40 -0.85 23.74
C LEU A 8 7.12 -0.52 22.43
N LYS A 9 7.09 -1.45 21.48
CA LYS A 9 7.70 -1.29 20.14
C LYS A 9 6.68 -1.11 19.03
N LYS A 10 5.42 -1.50 19.28
CA LYS A 10 4.33 -1.44 18.32
C LYS A 10 3.13 -0.84 19.01
N LEU A 11 2.56 0.20 18.42
CA LEU A 11 1.34 0.83 18.90
C LEU A 11 0.31 0.81 17.78
N SER A 12 -0.85 0.22 18.06
CA SER A 12 -2.01 0.23 17.18
C SER A 12 -3.16 0.89 17.91
N LEU A 13 -3.71 1.94 17.31
CA LEU A 13 -4.83 2.71 17.83
C LEU A 13 -5.94 2.68 16.79
N SER A 14 -7.19 2.55 17.23
CA SER A 14 -8.36 2.68 16.37
C SER A 14 -9.58 2.95 17.26
N ILE A 15 -10.51 3.77 16.76
CA ILE A 15 -11.78 4.01 17.43
C ILE A 15 -12.82 3.06 16.84
N SER A 16 -13.53 2.36 17.72
CA SER A 16 -14.54 1.39 17.28
C SER A 16 -15.67 2.08 16.50
N THR A 17 -16.19 1.42 15.47
CA THR A 17 -17.33 1.93 14.70
C THR A 17 -18.56 2.18 15.57
N ALA A 18 -18.77 1.38 16.63
CA ALA A 18 -19.85 1.62 17.59
C ALA A 18 -19.66 2.93 18.36
N THR A 19 -18.42 3.26 18.76
CA THR A 19 -18.10 4.55 19.38
C THR A 19 -18.35 5.68 18.38
N ILE A 20 -17.86 5.56 17.15
CA ILE A 20 -18.03 6.58 16.11
C ILE A 20 -19.52 6.87 15.88
N ASN A 21 -20.32 5.80 15.72
CA ASN A 21 -21.77 5.87 15.54
C ASN A 21 -22.54 6.48 16.74
N SER A 22 -21.96 6.45 17.94
CA SER A 22 -22.62 6.97 19.14
C SER A 22 -22.59 8.50 19.22
N TYR A 23 -21.63 9.14 18.54
CA TYR A 23 -21.57 10.60 18.44
C TYR A 23 -22.44 11.07 17.28
N ARG A 24 -23.20 12.14 17.52
CA ARG A 24 -24.05 12.75 16.48
C ARG A 24 -23.19 13.46 15.46
N TYR A 25 -23.65 13.45 14.21
CA TYR A 25 -23.06 14.05 12.99
C TYR A 25 -22.41 15.44 13.12
N ASN A 26 -22.72 16.22 14.17
CA ASN A 26 -22.28 17.61 14.29
C ASN A 26 -21.14 17.83 15.31
N ASP A 27 -20.62 16.80 15.96
CA ASP A 27 -19.54 16.94 16.96
C ASP A 27 -18.35 16.05 16.61
N GLN A 28 -17.62 16.45 15.56
CA GLN A 28 -16.41 15.77 15.09
C GLN A 28 -15.16 16.10 15.93
N SER A 29 -15.23 17.17 16.74
CA SER A 29 -14.11 17.68 17.54
C SER A 29 -13.43 16.63 18.43
N PRO A 30 -14.14 15.69 19.09
CA PRO A 30 -13.50 14.72 19.98
C PRO A 30 -12.62 13.69 19.26
N TYR A 31 -12.80 13.49 17.95
CA TYR A 31 -12.03 12.52 17.18
C TYR A 31 -10.75 13.13 16.62
N TRP A 32 -10.83 14.35 16.10
CA TRP A 32 -9.67 15.06 15.57
C TRP A 32 -8.64 15.33 16.65
N SER A 33 -9.05 15.71 17.87
CA SER A 33 -8.11 15.95 18.97
C SER A 33 -7.67 14.67 19.69
N PHE A 34 -8.27 13.50 19.44
CA PHE A 34 -8.02 12.30 20.25
C PHE A 34 -6.53 11.92 20.28
N PHE A 35 -5.88 11.95 19.12
CA PHE A 35 -4.46 11.60 19.03
C PHE A 35 -3.57 12.63 19.71
N GLU A 36 -3.88 13.91 19.55
CA GLU A 36 -3.18 15.01 20.22
C GLU A 36 -3.32 14.92 21.74
N ASP A 37 -4.56 14.77 22.22
CA ASP A 37 -4.89 14.61 23.64
C ASP A 37 -4.15 13.40 24.24
N LEU A 38 -3.99 12.32 23.48
CA LEU A 38 -3.19 11.16 23.88
C LEU A 38 -1.71 11.52 24.02
N CYS A 39 -1.14 12.22 23.03
CA CYS A 39 0.27 12.64 23.04
C CYS A 39 0.55 13.60 24.20
N TYR A 40 -0.26 14.64 24.36
CA TYR A 40 -0.17 15.59 25.47
C TYR A 40 -0.36 14.91 26.82
N GLY A 41 -1.36 14.03 26.96
CA GLY A 41 -1.60 13.28 28.18
C GLY A 41 -0.44 12.35 28.55
N TYR A 42 0.21 11.74 27.55
CA TYR A 42 1.43 10.95 27.75
C TYR A 42 2.59 11.83 28.24
N ALA A 43 2.85 12.96 27.58
CA ALA A 43 3.91 13.90 27.96
C ALA A 43 3.74 14.45 29.38
N GLN A 44 2.52 14.87 29.73
CA GLN A 44 2.19 15.43 31.05
C GLN A 44 2.42 14.45 32.20
N SER A 45 2.46 13.15 31.91
CA SER A 45 2.77 12.15 32.92
C SER A 45 4.24 12.08 33.31
N GLY A 46 5.11 12.82 32.61
CA GLY A 46 6.56 12.83 32.82
C GLY A 46 7.27 11.58 32.29
N ALA A 47 6.59 10.76 31.50
CA ALA A 47 7.20 9.64 30.81
C ALA A 47 8.12 10.14 29.67
N GLU A 48 9.23 9.45 29.44
CA GLU A 48 10.06 9.67 28.26
C GLU A 48 9.33 9.19 27.00
N PRO A 49 9.56 9.81 25.82
CA PRO A 49 9.00 9.33 24.56
C PRO A 49 9.30 7.84 24.32
N LEU A 50 8.32 7.11 23.78
CA LEU A 50 8.48 5.70 23.45
C LEU A 50 9.47 5.51 22.30
N SER A 51 10.21 4.41 22.28
CA SER A 51 11.03 4.04 21.10
C SER A 51 10.23 3.11 20.18
N LEU A 52 9.09 3.58 19.64
CA LEU A 52 8.23 2.78 18.75
C LEU A 52 8.96 2.49 17.43
N GLU A 53 8.82 1.26 16.95
CA GLU A 53 9.27 0.83 15.62
C GLU A 53 8.11 0.74 14.63
N SER A 54 6.87 0.61 15.13
CA SER A 54 5.67 0.54 14.31
C SER A 54 4.53 1.33 14.95
N LEU A 55 3.92 2.21 14.15
CA LEU A 55 2.73 2.98 14.49
C LEU A 55 1.62 2.65 13.48
N HIS A 56 0.47 2.21 14.00
CA HIS A 56 -0.73 1.96 13.21
C HIS A 56 -1.82 2.89 13.75
N CYS A 57 -2.13 3.92 12.96
CA CYS A 57 -3.24 4.84 13.19
C CYS A 57 -4.43 4.35 12.37
N GLY A 58 -5.26 3.51 12.99
CA GLY A 58 -6.45 2.95 12.36
C GLY A 58 -7.59 3.96 12.39
N ARG A 59 -8.79 3.50 11.99
CA ARG A 59 -9.98 4.34 11.86
C ARG A 59 -10.14 5.43 12.92
N SER A 60 -10.27 6.68 12.45
CA SER A 60 -10.45 7.90 13.25
C SER A 60 -9.30 8.24 14.18
N ILE A 61 -8.07 7.86 13.83
CA ILE A 61 -6.85 8.29 14.52
C ILE A 61 -6.00 9.10 13.53
N PHE A 62 -5.94 10.42 13.72
CA PHE A 62 -5.23 11.32 12.82
C PHE A 62 -4.04 11.97 13.53
N PRO A 63 -2.80 11.59 13.21
CA PRO A 63 -1.63 12.35 13.62
C PRO A 63 -1.69 13.75 13.03
N SER A 64 -1.71 14.79 13.86
CA SER A 64 -1.82 16.16 13.38
C SER A 64 -0.56 16.64 12.64
N ASP A 65 -0.69 17.80 12.03
CA ASP A 65 0.36 18.55 11.32
C ASP A 65 1.41 19.16 12.25
N ASP A 66 1.16 19.22 13.57
CA ASP A 66 2.16 19.62 14.56
C ASP A 66 3.21 18.50 14.76
N PRO A 67 4.43 18.65 14.22
CA PRO A 67 5.46 17.61 14.32
C PRO A 67 5.93 17.40 15.77
N ASP A 68 5.72 18.37 16.67
CA ASP A 68 6.09 18.22 18.06
C ASP A 68 5.10 17.34 18.83
N CYS A 69 3.84 17.26 18.38
CA CYS A 69 2.83 16.40 19.00
C CYS A 69 3.25 14.92 18.96
N LEU A 70 3.64 14.38 17.80
CA LEU A 70 4.04 12.97 17.72
C LEU A 70 5.38 12.70 18.44
N LYS A 71 6.30 13.67 18.48
CA LYS A 71 7.55 13.57 19.25
C LYS A 71 7.33 13.46 20.75
N MET A 72 6.20 13.99 21.26
CA MET A 72 5.83 13.80 22.67
C MET A 72 5.52 12.34 23.00
N LEU A 73 5.00 11.59 22.04
CA LEU A 73 4.64 10.19 22.21
C LEU A 73 5.79 9.24 21.89
N THR A 74 6.56 9.51 20.83
CA THR A 74 7.59 8.58 20.34
C THR A 74 8.81 9.26 19.73
N GLU A 75 9.96 8.60 19.81
CA GLU A 75 11.18 8.95 19.10
C GLU A 75 11.01 8.62 17.60
N LEU A 76 10.73 9.64 16.77
CA LEU A 76 10.45 9.46 15.33
C LEU A 76 11.57 8.76 14.56
N THR A 77 12.82 8.95 14.98
CA THR A 77 13.98 8.28 14.36
C THR A 77 13.97 6.76 14.53
N GLN A 78 13.19 6.22 15.46
CA GLN A 78 13.07 4.77 15.68
C GLN A 78 11.97 4.13 14.83
N LEU A 79 11.06 4.93 14.26
CA LEU A 79 9.95 4.42 13.45
C LEU A 79 10.46 3.77 12.16
N LYS A 80 9.97 2.55 11.93
CA LYS A 80 10.27 1.74 10.73
C LYS A 80 9.04 1.46 9.90
N GLN A 81 7.85 1.48 10.51
CA GLN A 81 6.58 1.16 9.86
C GLN A 81 5.49 2.10 10.32
N VAL A 82 4.78 2.69 9.37
CA VAL A 82 3.61 3.53 9.61
C VAL A 82 2.45 3.01 8.76
N TYR A 83 1.28 2.89 9.37
CA TYR A 83 0.01 2.69 8.67
C TYR A 83 -0.99 3.76 9.12
N ILE A 84 -1.67 4.38 8.16
CA ILE A 84 -2.68 5.43 8.42
C ILE A 84 -3.98 5.07 7.70
N ASP A 85 -5.04 4.86 8.46
CA ASP A 85 -6.42 4.75 7.97
C ASP A 85 -7.02 6.15 7.85
N ASN A 86 -6.70 6.81 6.73
CA ASN A 86 -7.25 8.10 6.32
C ASN A 86 -8.62 7.99 5.62
N GLY A 87 -9.25 6.81 5.66
CA GLY A 87 -10.53 6.57 5.03
C GLY A 87 -11.69 7.32 5.67
N GLU A 88 -12.66 7.69 4.83
CA GLU A 88 -13.92 8.23 5.32
C GLU A 88 -14.67 7.22 6.19
N VAL A 89 -15.34 7.71 7.23
CA VAL A 89 -16.18 6.86 8.08
C VAL A 89 -17.63 7.09 7.75
N PHE A 90 -18.30 6.05 7.26
CA PHE A 90 -19.72 6.06 6.94
C PHE A 90 -20.58 5.42 8.04
N ASP A 91 -21.81 5.88 8.19
CA ASP A 91 -22.85 5.23 8.99
C ASP A 91 -23.46 4.02 8.26
N PHE A 92 -24.40 3.33 8.94
CA PHE A 92 -25.10 2.18 8.37
C PHE A 92 -25.97 2.48 7.15
N VAL A 93 -26.25 3.76 6.86
CA VAL A 93 -27.00 4.21 5.69
C VAL A 93 -26.11 4.91 4.66
N ALA A 94 -24.80 4.64 4.71
CA ALA A 94 -23.78 5.18 3.81
C ALA A 94 -23.69 6.72 3.81
N LYS A 95 -24.02 7.37 4.93
CA LYS A 95 -23.75 8.80 5.11
C LYS A 95 -22.40 8.97 5.80
N PRO A 96 -21.54 9.89 5.32
CA PRO A 96 -20.26 10.13 5.97
C PRO A 96 -20.49 10.70 7.38
N LEU A 97 -20.11 9.98 8.42
CA LEU A 97 -20.08 10.46 9.81
C LEU A 97 -18.92 11.41 10.03
N MET A 98 -17.81 11.15 9.33
CA MET A 98 -16.60 11.93 9.38
C MET A 98 -16.01 11.94 7.98
N MET A 99 -16.03 13.12 7.36
CA MET A 99 -15.34 13.35 6.10
C MET A 99 -13.89 13.69 6.46
N THR A 100 -12.96 12.84 6.03
CA THR A 100 -11.53 13.15 6.06
C THR A 100 -11.16 14.12 4.95
N TYR A 101 -11.91 14.05 3.84
CA TYR A 101 -11.74 14.89 2.66
C TYR A 101 -13.04 15.66 2.38
N SER A 102 -13.14 16.93 2.79
CA SER A 102 -14.28 17.79 2.39
C SER A 102 -13.97 18.49 1.07
N LEU A 103 -14.60 18.07 -0.05
CA LEU A 103 -14.62 18.76 -1.36
C LEU A 103 -13.49 19.81 -1.59
N GLY A 104 -12.23 19.37 -1.58
CA GLY A 104 -11.06 20.22 -1.81
C GLY A 104 -10.16 20.52 -0.60
N ASP A 105 -10.51 20.08 0.60
CA ASP A 105 -9.66 20.19 1.79
C ASP A 105 -8.73 18.98 1.94
N GLU A 106 -7.52 19.23 2.46
CA GLU A 106 -6.53 18.21 2.84
C GLU A 106 -7.00 17.44 4.09
N SER A 107 -6.56 16.19 4.24
CA SER A 107 -6.80 15.42 5.47
C SER A 107 -6.18 16.12 6.68
N PRO A 108 -6.73 15.95 7.90
CA PRO A 108 -6.08 16.44 9.13
C PRO A 108 -4.77 15.71 9.47
N VAL A 109 -4.28 14.81 8.60
CA VAL A 109 -3.06 14.05 8.80
C VAL A 109 -1.84 14.86 8.37
N GLY A 110 -0.93 15.12 9.32
CA GLY A 110 0.38 15.71 9.02
C GLY A 110 1.34 14.70 8.39
N PHE A 111 1.25 14.45 7.09
CA PHE A 111 2.06 13.43 6.42
C PHE A 111 3.58 13.74 6.44
N GLU A 112 3.95 15.01 6.46
CA GLU A 112 5.34 15.50 6.41
C GLU A 112 6.18 14.99 7.58
N GLN A 113 5.56 14.70 8.74
CA GLN A 113 6.26 14.16 9.91
C GLN A 113 6.82 12.75 9.68
N PHE A 114 6.39 12.06 8.62
CA PHE A 114 6.89 10.76 8.20
C PHE A 114 7.97 10.85 7.11
N GLY A 115 8.40 12.06 6.76
CA GLY A 115 9.48 12.31 5.81
C GLY A 115 10.88 11.97 6.36
N PRO A 116 11.90 12.04 5.49
CA PRO A 116 13.28 11.66 5.82
C PRO A 116 13.91 12.48 6.96
N GLU A 117 13.48 13.73 7.14
CA GLU A 117 13.99 14.61 8.20
C GLU A 117 13.68 14.07 9.60
N TYR A 118 12.49 13.49 9.78
CA TYR A 118 11.99 13.06 11.07
C TYR A 118 12.08 11.55 11.27
N CYS A 119 11.80 10.78 10.21
CA CYS A 119 11.73 9.33 10.24
C CYS A 119 12.76 8.68 9.29
N PRO A 120 14.08 8.95 9.39
CA PRO A 120 15.08 8.49 8.42
C PRO A 120 15.22 6.97 8.30
N HIS A 121 14.67 6.20 9.25
CA HIS A 121 14.69 4.73 9.25
C HIS A 121 13.34 4.11 8.83
N LEU A 122 12.40 4.94 8.35
CA LEU A 122 11.13 4.47 7.83
C LEU A 122 11.37 3.55 6.63
N ARG A 123 10.89 2.33 6.76
CA ARG A 123 11.05 1.24 5.79
C ARG A 123 9.72 0.88 5.12
N ARG A 124 8.60 1.18 5.77
CA ARG A 124 7.26 0.93 5.25
C ARG A 124 6.33 2.08 5.58
N PHE A 125 5.59 2.53 4.58
CA PHE A 125 4.53 3.51 4.72
C PHE A 125 3.29 2.99 3.99
N SER A 126 2.19 2.87 4.73
CA SER A 126 0.93 2.33 4.20
C SER A 126 -0.20 3.30 4.53
N VAL A 127 -1.12 3.48 3.58
CA VAL A 127 -2.31 4.32 3.77
C VAL A 127 -3.55 3.57 3.33
N PHE A 128 -4.70 3.92 3.89
CA PHE A 128 -5.97 3.35 3.44
C PHE A 128 -6.37 3.92 2.08
N GLU A 129 -6.45 5.23 1.96
CA GLU A 129 -6.79 5.94 0.73
C GLU A 129 -5.58 6.70 0.17
N TYR A 130 -5.36 6.63 -1.14
CA TYR A 130 -4.33 7.43 -1.82
C TYR A 130 -4.99 8.67 -2.42
N GLU A 131 -4.72 9.84 -1.84
CA GLU A 131 -5.34 11.12 -2.17
C GLU A 131 -4.28 12.20 -2.44
N SER A 132 -4.72 13.44 -2.71
CA SER A 132 -3.87 14.58 -3.08
C SER A 132 -2.78 14.92 -2.07
N ASP A 133 -3.06 14.77 -0.78
CA ASP A 133 -2.13 15.04 0.32
C ASP A 133 -1.05 13.96 0.43
N VAL A 134 -1.43 12.68 0.29
CA VAL A 134 -0.49 11.56 0.19
C VAL A 134 0.41 11.73 -1.04
N GLN A 135 -0.17 12.11 -2.18
CA GLN A 135 0.57 12.44 -3.39
C GLN A 135 1.57 13.58 -3.15
N SER A 136 1.11 14.68 -2.54
CA SER A 136 1.93 15.85 -2.23
C SER A 136 3.08 15.49 -1.29
N PHE A 137 2.81 14.72 -0.25
CA PHE A 137 3.83 14.20 0.66
C PHE A 137 4.93 13.46 -0.09
N PHE A 138 4.59 12.44 -0.88
CA PHE A 138 5.60 11.70 -1.64
C PHE A 138 6.35 12.59 -2.63
N ALA A 139 5.63 13.47 -3.32
CA ALA A 139 6.20 14.38 -4.29
C ALA A 139 7.19 15.41 -3.71
N THR A 140 7.16 15.65 -2.39
CA THR A 140 8.15 16.49 -1.69
C THR A 140 9.43 15.74 -1.28
N ILE A 141 9.45 14.41 -1.39
CA ILE A 141 10.62 13.59 -1.04
C ILE A 141 11.69 13.75 -2.11
N SER A 142 12.68 14.61 -1.83
CA SER A 142 13.85 14.82 -2.69
C SER A 142 15.04 13.91 -2.36
N ASP A 143 15.01 13.21 -1.22
CA ASP A 143 16.06 12.26 -0.84
C ASP A 143 15.83 10.89 -1.51
N GLU A 144 16.60 10.62 -2.57
CA GLU A 144 16.57 9.33 -3.27
C GLU A 144 16.91 8.14 -2.36
N SER A 145 17.78 8.32 -1.36
CA SER A 145 18.15 7.20 -0.48
C SER A 145 16.96 6.78 0.39
N PHE A 146 16.14 7.75 0.79
CA PHE A 146 14.92 7.52 1.55
C PHE A 146 13.84 6.82 0.73
N SER A 147 13.54 7.31 -0.47
CA SER A 147 12.54 6.64 -1.33
C SER A 147 12.94 5.20 -1.66
N ARG A 148 14.24 4.95 -1.92
CA ARG A 148 14.77 3.62 -2.26
C ARG A 148 14.75 2.59 -1.14
N GLN A 149 14.54 2.98 0.12
CA GLN A 149 14.35 2.02 1.22
C GLN A 149 12.88 1.73 1.53
N LEU A 150 11.96 2.56 1.03
CA LEU A 150 10.54 2.48 1.35
C LEU A 150 9.81 1.37 0.59
N ALA A 151 8.96 0.67 1.33
CA ALA A 151 7.85 -0.11 0.83
C ALA A 151 6.56 0.71 0.97
N ILE A 152 5.82 0.89 -0.13
CA ILE A 152 4.56 1.63 -0.13
C ILE A 152 3.41 0.69 -0.51
N SER A 153 2.31 0.80 0.23
CA SER A 153 1.07 0.11 -0.07
C SER A 153 -0.14 0.99 0.21
N CYS A 154 -1.21 0.77 -0.55
CA CYS A 154 -2.45 1.51 -0.40
C CYS A 154 -3.67 0.60 -0.63
N GLU A 155 -4.64 0.61 0.29
CA GLU A 155 -5.82 -0.26 0.21
C GLU A 155 -6.79 0.17 -0.88
N SER A 156 -7.02 1.48 -0.97
CA SER A 156 -7.99 2.12 -1.83
C SER A 156 -7.30 3.22 -2.63
N GLN A 157 -7.07 2.96 -3.91
CA GLN A 157 -6.61 3.98 -4.86
C GLN A 157 -7.85 4.51 -5.60
N GLY A 158 -7.83 5.70 -6.23
CA GLY A 158 -9.05 6.19 -6.90
C GLY A 158 -9.06 7.68 -7.19
N MET A 159 -10.09 8.13 -7.93
CA MET A 159 -10.42 9.54 -8.15
C MET A 159 -9.27 10.39 -8.76
N GLY A 160 -8.37 9.78 -9.54
CA GLY A 160 -7.24 10.47 -10.17
C GLY A 160 -5.97 10.54 -9.32
N TYR A 161 -5.96 9.89 -8.16
CA TYR A 161 -4.77 9.71 -7.33
C TYR A 161 -4.42 8.22 -7.26
N GLU A 162 -3.29 7.87 -7.87
CA GLU A 162 -2.79 6.51 -7.90
C GLU A 162 -1.30 6.43 -7.59
N LEU A 163 -0.87 5.30 -7.02
CA LEU A 163 0.54 5.06 -6.73
C LEU A 163 1.43 5.08 -7.97
N ASP A 164 0.90 4.74 -9.15
CA ASP A 164 1.64 4.80 -10.42
C ASP A 164 2.00 6.23 -10.84
N SER A 165 1.31 7.25 -10.32
CA SER A 165 1.63 8.65 -10.63
C SER A 165 3.03 9.03 -10.13
N LEU A 166 3.50 8.38 -9.07
CA LEU A 166 4.86 8.55 -8.53
C LEU A 166 5.95 7.98 -9.45
N LEU A 167 5.58 7.14 -10.42
CA LEU A 167 6.50 6.54 -11.39
C LEU A 167 6.71 7.42 -12.62
N ARG A 168 6.05 8.58 -12.70
CA ARG A 168 6.01 9.44 -13.88
C ARG A 168 6.62 10.81 -13.59
N PRO A 169 7.34 11.42 -14.54
CA PRO A 169 7.72 12.82 -14.44
C PRO A 169 6.48 13.71 -14.31
N CYS A 170 6.51 14.67 -13.40
CA CYS A 170 5.45 15.67 -13.23
C CYS A 170 6.08 17.06 -13.19
N PRO A 171 5.64 18.02 -14.05
CA PRO A 171 6.18 19.37 -14.05
C PRO A 171 6.01 20.11 -12.71
N ASP A 172 4.92 19.83 -12.01
CA ASP A 172 4.61 20.46 -10.72
C ASP A 172 5.43 19.85 -9.57
N TYR A 173 5.98 18.65 -9.78
CA TYR A 173 6.75 17.90 -8.79
C TYR A 173 8.08 17.38 -9.35
N PRO A 174 9.14 18.22 -9.36
CA PRO A 174 10.43 17.88 -9.96
C PRO A 174 11.18 16.69 -9.33
N ALA A 175 10.76 16.24 -8.13
CA ALA A 175 11.34 15.07 -7.49
C ALA A 175 10.84 13.75 -8.08
N LEU A 176 9.78 13.77 -8.90
CA LEU A 176 9.28 12.60 -9.61
C LEU A 176 10.07 12.35 -10.90
N PRO A 177 10.30 11.08 -11.31
CA PRO A 177 9.77 9.86 -10.71
C PRO A 177 10.56 9.40 -9.47
N LEU A 178 9.87 8.74 -8.54
CA LEU A 178 10.48 8.12 -7.36
C LEU A 178 10.78 6.64 -7.61
N HIS A 179 11.74 6.13 -6.86
CA HIS A 179 12.18 4.74 -6.94
C HIS A 179 12.01 4.07 -5.58
N PHE A 180 11.03 3.17 -5.48
CA PHE A 180 10.71 2.48 -4.23
C PHE A 180 11.33 1.09 -4.17
N ARG A 181 11.51 0.59 -2.95
CA ARG A 181 11.95 -0.78 -2.73
C ARG A 181 10.82 -1.78 -2.95
N MET A 182 9.61 -1.44 -2.51
CA MET A 182 8.43 -2.27 -2.74
C MET A 182 7.24 -1.42 -3.10
N LEU A 183 6.43 -1.91 -4.03
CA LEU A 183 5.27 -1.19 -4.56
C LEU A 183 4.09 -2.13 -4.78
N GLU A 184 2.89 -1.62 -4.59
CA GLU A 184 1.63 -2.29 -4.97
C GLU A 184 0.96 -1.54 -6.12
N LEU A 185 0.70 -2.24 -7.23
CA LEU A 185 0.12 -1.67 -8.45
C LEU A 185 -1.23 -2.31 -8.79
N ASP A 186 -2.24 -1.46 -8.97
CA ASP A 186 -3.57 -1.88 -9.39
C ASP A 186 -3.64 -1.93 -10.92
N LEU A 187 -3.45 -3.12 -11.48
CA LEU A 187 -3.61 -3.36 -12.92
C LEU A 187 -5.01 -3.90 -13.24
N PHE A 188 -5.97 -3.88 -12.31
CA PHE A 188 -7.35 -4.27 -12.57
C PHE A 188 -8.13 -3.17 -13.29
N ARG A 189 -7.76 -1.91 -13.08
CA ARG A 189 -8.54 -0.77 -13.55
C ARG A 189 -8.67 -0.75 -15.06
N ASP A 190 -9.91 -0.64 -15.50
CA ASP A 190 -10.26 -0.31 -16.86
C ASP A 190 -10.86 1.11 -16.84
N PRO A 191 -10.29 2.06 -17.60
CA PRO A 191 -10.85 3.39 -17.81
C PRO A 191 -12.37 3.38 -18.05
N GLU A 192 -12.86 2.40 -18.80
CA GLU A 192 -14.26 2.33 -19.23
C GLU A 192 -15.25 2.07 -18.10
N VAL A 193 -14.81 1.49 -16.98
CA VAL A 193 -15.70 1.11 -15.86
C VAL A 193 -15.94 2.30 -14.91
N PHE A 194 -15.00 3.25 -14.83
CA PHE A 194 -15.10 4.40 -13.92
C PHE A 194 -15.84 5.60 -14.54
N ASP A 195 -15.90 5.69 -15.87
CA ASP A 195 -16.49 6.83 -16.58
C ASP A 195 -18.03 6.91 -16.47
N GLY A 196 -18.69 5.84 -16.01
CA GLY A 196 -20.15 5.71 -16.09
C GLY A 196 -20.98 6.55 -15.11
N ASN A 197 -20.40 7.16 -14.07
CA ASN A 197 -21.17 7.83 -13.01
C ASN A 197 -20.66 9.21 -12.58
N ASN A 198 -19.51 9.68 -13.08
CA ASN A 198 -18.92 10.96 -12.68
C ASN A 198 -19.14 12.06 -13.72
N GLU A 199 -20.39 12.34 -14.09
CA GLU A 199 -20.77 13.51 -14.92
C GLU A 199 -20.48 14.88 -14.24
N ALA A 200 -19.91 14.90 -13.03
CA ALA A 200 -19.79 16.09 -12.19
C ALA A 200 -18.35 16.62 -11.96
N GLY A 201 -17.30 15.91 -12.39
CA GLY A 201 -15.91 16.33 -12.18
C GLY A 201 -15.29 16.89 -13.46
N GLY A 202 -15.26 18.21 -13.59
CA GLY A 202 -14.86 18.94 -14.81
C GLY A 202 -13.37 18.97 -15.15
N ASP A 203 -12.60 17.94 -14.86
CA ASP A 203 -11.21 17.83 -15.31
C ASP A 203 -10.93 16.43 -15.87
N ASP A 204 -10.13 16.41 -16.93
CA ASP A 204 -9.76 15.29 -17.79
C ASP A 204 -8.94 14.25 -16.98
N TYR A 205 -9.59 13.48 -16.10
CA TYR A 205 -8.97 12.39 -15.35
C TYR A 205 -8.64 11.24 -16.30
N HIS A 206 -7.53 11.38 -17.03
CA HIS A 206 -6.98 10.35 -17.88
C HIS A 206 -6.42 9.22 -17.01
N THR A 207 -7.25 8.20 -16.77
CA THR A 207 -6.79 6.93 -16.22
C THR A 207 -5.75 6.33 -17.18
N ILE A 208 -4.57 6.02 -16.66
CA ILE A 208 -3.51 5.45 -17.48
C ILE A 208 -3.73 3.95 -17.70
N SER A 209 -3.31 3.45 -18.86
CA SER A 209 -3.46 2.02 -19.14
C SER A 209 -2.49 1.19 -18.29
N ALA A 210 -2.83 -0.08 -18.04
CA ALA A 210 -1.90 -1.01 -17.37
C ALA A 210 -0.58 -1.18 -18.15
N ALA A 211 -0.60 -1.07 -19.48
CA ALA A 211 0.61 -1.13 -20.29
C ALA A 211 1.52 0.07 -19.99
N ASP A 212 0.95 1.28 -19.91
CA ASP A 212 1.70 2.49 -19.58
C ASP A 212 2.24 2.43 -18.14
N ILE A 213 1.47 1.91 -17.18
CA ILE A 213 1.95 1.66 -15.80
C ILE A 213 3.21 0.81 -15.82
N MET A 214 3.17 -0.33 -16.54
CA MET A 214 4.30 -1.25 -16.62
C MET A 214 5.48 -0.68 -17.42
N GLU A 215 5.22 0.15 -18.44
CA GLU A 215 6.26 0.87 -19.17
C GLU A 215 6.97 1.88 -18.26
N HIS A 216 6.24 2.68 -17.48
CA HIS A 216 6.84 3.62 -16.53
C HIS A 216 7.64 2.90 -15.45
N LEU A 217 7.10 1.81 -14.88
CA LEU A 217 7.80 0.99 -13.89
C LEU A 217 9.14 0.47 -14.42
N THR A 218 9.16 -0.05 -15.64
CA THR A 218 10.36 -0.68 -16.23
C THR A 218 11.29 0.30 -16.95
N GLY A 219 10.78 1.45 -17.41
CA GLY A 219 11.55 2.53 -18.02
C GLY A 219 12.35 3.32 -17.00
N ASN A 220 11.80 3.43 -15.79
CA ASN A 220 12.40 4.17 -14.68
C ASN A 220 12.99 3.26 -13.59
N ASP A 221 13.08 1.94 -13.77
CA ASP A 221 13.74 1.11 -12.75
C ASP A 221 15.25 1.41 -12.68
N ASN A 222 15.71 1.88 -11.53
CA ASN A 222 17.13 2.11 -11.24
C ASN A 222 17.75 0.98 -10.39
N GLY A 223 17.06 -0.16 -10.29
CA GLY A 223 17.44 -1.27 -9.43
C GLY A 223 17.13 -1.03 -7.95
N ALA A 224 16.16 -0.18 -7.63
CA ALA A 224 15.65 -0.06 -6.25
C ALA A 224 14.61 -1.12 -5.92
N LEU A 225 13.79 -1.52 -6.91
CA LEU A 225 12.63 -2.37 -6.68
C LEU A 225 13.04 -3.81 -6.37
N GLU A 226 12.75 -4.25 -5.14
CA GLU A 226 13.03 -5.60 -4.65
C GLU A 226 11.77 -6.46 -4.51
N GLY A 227 10.61 -5.82 -4.32
CA GLY A 227 9.31 -6.50 -4.22
C GLY A 227 8.21 -5.78 -4.99
N LEU A 228 7.31 -6.53 -5.63
CA LEU A 228 6.20 -5.97 -6.40
C LEU A 228 4.92 -6.75 -6.10
N VAL A 229 3.84 -6.05 -5.78
CA VAL A 229 2.49 -6.62 -5.75
C VAL A 229 1.72 -6.07 -6.93
N VAL A 230 1.04 -6.94 -7.67
CA VAL A 230 0.12 -6.54 -8.75
C VAL A 230 -1.26 -7.13 -8.50
N LEU A 231 -2.29 -6.30 -8.63
CA LEU A 231 -3.67 -6.76 -8.70
C LEU A 231 -4.05 -6.94 -10.17
N LEU A 232 -4.39 -8.17 -10.58
CA LEU A 232 -4.78 -8.49 -11.95
C LEU A 232 -6.29 -8.78 -12.05
N PRO A 233 -6.93 -8.41 -13.17
CA PRO A 233 -8.23 -8.94 -13.55
C PRO A 233 -8.12 -10.42 -13.90
N TRP A 234 -9.24 -11.12 -13.78
CA TRP A 234 -9.41 -12.41 -14.42
C TRP A 234 -10.63 -12.35 -15.33
N GLU A 235 -10.59 -13.18 -16.36
CA GLU A 235 -11.71 -13.38 -17.25
C GLU A 235 -11.88 -14.85 -17.58
N GLU A 236 -13.09 -15.17 -18.03
CA GLU A 236 -13.43 -16.48 -18.57
C GLU A 236 -13.31 -16.43 -20.09
N ASP A 237 -12.46 -17.29 -20.65
CA ASP A 237 -12.33 -17.40 -22.09
C ASP A 237 -13.59 -18.02 -22.73
N SER A 238 -13.63 -18.03 -24.07
CA SER A 238 -14.76 -18.59 -24.82
C SER A 238 -15.00 -20.09 -24.59
N ASN A 239 -14.06 -20.80 -23.96
CA ASN A 239 -14.16 -22.21 -23.58
C ASN A 239 -14.48 -22.41 -22.09
N GLY A 240 -14.72 -21.34 -21.34
CA GLY A 240 -15.04 -21.37 -19.94
C GLY A 240 -13.84 -21.42 -18.99
N ARG A 241 -12.61 -21.30 -19.52
CA ARG A 241 -11.37 -21.37 -18.72
C ARG A 241 -11.03 -20.02 -18.14
N CYS A 242 -10.59 -20.03 -16.88
CA CYS A 242 -10.08 -18.83 -16.22
C CYS A 242 -8.70 -18.47 -16.75
N GLN A 243 -8.52 -17.19 -17.06
CA GLN A 243 -7.23 -16.63 -17.41
C GLN A 243 -7.01 -15.33 -16.63
N LEU A 244 -5.77 -15.10 -16.19
CA LEU A 244 -5.37 -13.82 -15.63
C LEU A 244 -5.14 -12.85 -16.78
N GLN A 245 -5.95 -11.81 -16.85
CA GLN A 245 -5.76 -10.75 -17.84
C GLN A 245 -4.50 -9.98 -17.50
N ARG A 246 -3.80 -9.49 -18.53
CA ARG A 246 -2.60 -8.63 -18.40
C ARG A 246 -1.40 -9.34 -17.75
N LEU A 247 -1.45 -10.66 -17.58
CA LEU A 247 -0.33 -11.45 -17.05
C LEU A 247 0.93 -11.29 -17.94
N GLU A 248 0.72 -11.19 -19.25
CA GLU A 248 1.75 -10.98 -20.25
C GLU A 248 2.49 -9.65 -20.08
N LEU A 249 1.83 -8.60 -19.56
CA LEU A 249 2.49 -7.32 -19.27
C LEU A 249 3.48 -7.47 -18.13
N VAL A 250 3.09 -8.21 -17.08
CA VAL A 250 3.96 -8.53 -15.95
C VAL A 250 5.12 -9.40 -16.43
N GLU A 251 4.83 -10.45 -17.20
CA GLU A 251 5.85 -11.34 -17.78
C GLU A 251 6.90 -10.57 -18.59
N GLN A 252 6.49 -9.67 -19.47
CA GLN A 252 7.39 -8.86 -20.30
C GLN A 252 8.22 -7.86 -19.49
N ALA A 253 7.70 -7.39 -18.35
CA ALA A 253 8.39 -6.46 -17.48
C ALA A 253 9.50 -7.13 -16.65
N LEU A 254 9.28 -8.38 -16.21
CA LEU A 254 10.17 -9.08 -15.27
C LEU A 254 11.65 -9.14 -15.68
N PRO A 255 12.04 -9.41 -16.94
CA PRO A 255 13.45 -9.39 -17.36
C PRO A 255 14.14 -8.04 -17.19
N ARG A 256 13.38 -6.94 -17.12
CA ARG A 256 13.90 -5.57 -17.01
C ARG A 256 14.09 -5.12 -15.56
N LEU A 257 13.44 -5.78 -14.60
CA LEU A 257 13.46 -5.43 -13.18
C LEU A 257 14.60 -6.14 -12.46
N GLN A 258 15.81 -5.58 -12.55
CA GLN A 258 17.07 -6.28 -12.26
C GLN A 258 17.27 -6.70 -10.80
N ARG A 259 16.50 -6.14 -9.88
CA ARG A 259 16.60 -6.44 -8.44
C ARG A 259 15.31 -6.98 -7.84
N LEU A 260 14.30 -7.25 -8.66
CA LEU A 260 13.06 -7.81 -8.19
C LEU A 260 13.28 -9.26 -7.74
N THR A 261 13.14 -9.50 -6.44
CA THR A 261 13.32 -10.82 -5.81
C THR A 261 12.03 -11.44 -5.32
N GLN A 262 11.00 -10.61 -5.11
CA GLN A 262 9.70 -11.01 -4.57
C GLN A 262 8.59 -10.48 -5.46
N LEU A 263 7.67 -11.34 -5.87
CA LEU A 263 6.48 -10.97 -6.64
C LEU A 263 5.23 -11.52 -5.96
N ALA A 264 4.19 -10.69 -5.84
CA ALA A 264 2.87 -11.13 -5.45
C ALA A 264 1.86 -10.72 -6.53
N VAL A 265 1.04 -11.67 -6.95
CA VAL A 265 -0.03 -11.45 -7.93
C VAL A 265 -1.34 -11.76 -7.24
N THR A 266 -2.18 -10.75 -7.00
CA THR A 266 -3.52 -10.93 -6.48
C THR A 266 -4.52 -10.96 -7.63
N VAL A 267 -5.50 -11.84 -7.54
CA VAL A 267 -6.58 -11.97 -8.51
C VAL A 267 -7.81 -11.24 -7.98
N ALA A 268 -8.32 -10.25 -8.72
CA ALA A 268 -9.54 -9.55 -8.34
C ALA A 268 -10.75 -10.50 -8.37
N LYS A 269 -11.55 -10.53 -7.29
CA LYS A 269 -12.91 -11.15 -7.19
C LYS A 269 -13.20 -12.31 -8.16
N CYS A 270 -12.60 -13.48 -7.93
CA CYS A 270 -12.95 -14.71 -8.65
C CYS A 270 -14.18 -15.38 -8.03
N HIS A 271 -15.36 -15.01 -8.49
CA HIS A 271 -16.61 -15.66 -8.09
C HIS A 271 -16.91 -16.84 -9.02
N GLN A 272 -17.44 -17.94 -8.48
CA GLN A 272 -18.09 -19.05 -9.20
C GLN A 272 -17.20 -20.14 -9.85
N LYS A 273 -15.93 -20.28 -9.45
CA LYS A 273 -15.05 -21.33 -10.00
C LYS A 273 -14.77 -22.46 -9.02
N THR A 274 -14.50 -23.64 -9.57
CA THR A 274 -14.08 -24.77 -8.74
C THR A 274 -12.68 -24.50 -8.21
N HIS A 275 -12.39 -24.96 -7.00
CA HIS A 275 -11.06 -24.82 -6.39
C HIS A 275 -9.95 -25.34 -7.31
N LYS A 276 -10.22 -26.42 -8.04
CA LYS A 276 -9.25 -27.06 -8.94
C LYS A 276 -8.89 -26.18 -10.15
N GLU A 277 -9.87 -25.59 -10.82
CA GLU A 277 -9.61 -24.72 -11.98
C GLU A 277 -8.78 -23.49 -11.59
N LEU A 278 -9.09 -22.92 -10.42
CA LEU A 278 -8.35 -21.79 -9.87
C LEU A 278 -6.93 -22.19 -9.48
N GLU A 279 -6.74 -23.37 -8.88
CA GLU A 279 -5.43 -23.92 -8.55
C GLU A 279 -4.55 -24.18 -9.79
N ASP A 280 -5.12 -24.75 -10.86
CA ASP A 280 -4.41 -25.00 -12.11
C ASP A 280 -3.98 -23.68 -12.78
N MET A 281 -4.87 -22.66 -12.80
CA MET A 281 -4.55 -21.32 -13.32
C MET A 281 -3.45 -20.64 -12.49
N VAL A 282 -3.58 -20.66 -11.16
CA VAL A 282 -2.62 -20.05 -10.21
C VAL A 282 -1.24 -20.68 -10.35
N THR A 283 -1.17 -22.00 -10.49
CA THR A 283 0.10 -22.72 -10.68
C THR A 283 0.73 -22.41 -12.04
N SER A 284 -0.07 -22.42 -13.11
CA SER A 284 0.40 -22.08 -14.47
C SER A 284 0.94 -20.64 -14.55
N ALA A 285 0.26 -19.69 -13.92
CA ALA A 285 0.73 -18.31 -13.86
C ALA A 285 2.05 -18.18 -13.08
N ALA A 286 2.19 -18.90 -11.96
CA ALA A 286 3.42 -18.91 -11.18
C ALA A 286 4.61 -19.48 -11.98
N GLU A 287 4.40 -20.55 -12.74
CA GLU A 287 5.44 -21.14 -13.62
C GLU A 287 5.87 -20.17 -14.72
N GLN A 288 4.92 -19.51 -15.39
CA GLN A 288 5.21 -18.52 -16.44
C GLN A 288 6.01 -17.34 -15.89
N LEU A 289 5.55 -16.74 -14.79
CA LEU A 289 6.22 -15.59 -14.17
C LEU A 289 7.60 -15.98 -13.61
N ALA A 290 7.71 -17.15 -12.98
CA ALA A 290 8.99 -17.66 -12.51
C ALA A 290 9.94 -17.96 -13.68
N ALA A 291 9.48 -18.35 -14.86
CA ALA A 291 10.34 -18.50 -16.03
C ALA A 291 10.85 -17.13 -16.54
N ALA A 292 9.98 -16.11 -16.54
CA ALA A 292 10.30 -14.79 -17.07
C ALA A 292 11.16 -13.90 -16.16
N GLY A 293 11.09 -14.07 -14.83
CA GLY A 293 11.81 -13.23 -13.86
C GLY A 293 13.12 -13.83 -13.34
N PRO A 294 14.29 -13.61 -13.98
CA PRO A 294 15.53 -14.32 -13.66
C PRO A 294 16.01 -14.13 -12.22
N THR A 295 15.68 -13.00 -11.59
CA THR A 295 16.10 -12.62 -10.22
C THR A 295 15.07 -12.95 -9.15
N LEU A 296 13.87 -13.41 -9.54
CA LEU A 296 12.84 -13.79 -8.59
C LEU A 296 13.26 -15.01 -7.77
N HIS A 297 13.12 -14.90 -6.45
CA HIS A 297 13.33 -15.97 -5.48
C HIS A 297 12.02 -16.43 -4.84
N TYR A 298 11.04 -15.53 -4.72
CA TYR A 298 9.76 -15.82 -4.11
C TYR A 298 8.62 -15.30 -4.99
N ILE A 299 7.58 -16.11 -5.12
CA ILE A 299 6.36 -15.71 -5.82
C ILE A 299 5.12 -16.14 -5.04
N LYS A 300 4.15 -15.24 -4.92
CA LYS A 300 2.80 -15.52 -4.43
C LYS A 300 1.83 -15.27 -5.58
N VAL A 301 1.00 -16.24 -5.93
CA VAL A 301 -0.11 -16.04 -6.87
C VAL A 301 -1.38 -16.41 -6.14
N HIS A 302 -2.20 -15.41 -5.88
CA HIS A 302 -3.38 -15.49 -5.04
C HIS A 302 -3.03 -16.02 -3.64
N TRP A 303 -3.55 -17.18 -3.23
CA TRP A 303 -3.25 -17.77 -1.92
C TRP A 303 -1.99 -18.65 -1.88
N LYS A 304 -1.51 -19.13 -3.03
CA LYS A 304 -0.34 -20.03 -3.10
C LYS A 304 0.97 -19.25 -3.15
N ARG A 305 2.00 -19.82 -2.52
CA ARG A 305 3.29 -19.18 -2.27
C ARG A 305 4.39 -20.18 -2.58
N TRP A 306 5.42 -19.76 -3.30
CA TRP A 306 6.51 -20.64 -3.68
C TRP A 306 7.87 -19.97 -3.52
N GLN A 307 8.86 -20.78 -3.19
CA GLN A 307 10.26 -20.50 -3.45
C GLN A 307 10.61 -20.97 -4.85
N ILE A 308 11.33 -20.12 -5.59
CA ILE A 308 11.79 -20.40 -6.95
C ILE A 308 13.22 -20.90 -6.89
N TRP A 309 13.45 -22.08 -7.46
CA TRP A 309 14.77 -22.66 -7.67
C TRP A 309 15.13 -22.66 -9.14
N ARG A 310 16.38 -22.28 -9.44
CA ARG A 310 16.92 -22.28 -10.81
C ARG A 310 18.12 -23.20 -10.90
N ASN A 311 18.06 -24.15 -11.83
CA ASN A 311 19.18 -25.01 -12.13
C ASN A 311 20.12 -24.34 -13.14
N ARG A 312 21.34 -24.88 -13.27
CA ARG A 312 22.35 -24.38 -14.21
C ARG A 312 21.94 -24.50 -15.69
N ASP A 313 21.00 -25.39 -15.99
CA ASP A 313 20.44 -25.58 -17.33
C ASP A 313 19.28 -24.60 -17.64
N GLY A 314 18.97 -23.70 -16.71
CA GLY A 314 17.88 -22.73 -16.85
C GLY A 314 16.50 -23.29 -16.47
N THR A 315 16.39 -24.56 -16.06
CA THR A 315 15.12 -25.12 -15.60
C THR A 315 14.70 -24.47 -14.28
N VAL A 316 13.40 -24.21 -14.19
CA VAL A 316 12.76 -23.57 -13.04
C VAL A 316 11.96 -24.61 -12.27
N ARG A 317 12.11 -24.63 -10.95
CA ARG A 317 11.31 -25.46 -10.05
C ARG A 317 10.66 -24.56 -9.00
N LEU A 318 9.40 -24.84 -8.70
CA LEU A 318 8.66 -24.19 -7.63
C LEU A 318 8.51 -25.15 -6.45
N ASP A 319 8.93 -24.71 -5.26
CA ASP A 319 8.70 -25.42 -4.01
C ASP A 319 7.67 -24.61 -3.21
N GLU A 320 6.51 -25.21 -2.91
CA GLU A 320 5.44 -24.53 -2.17
C GLU A 320 5.89 -24.25 -0.74
N LEU A 321 5.72 -23.00 -0.29
CA LEU A 321 6.10 -22.55 1.05
C LEU A 321 5.00 -22.88 2.06
N ASP A 322 5.38 -23.26 3.27
CA ASP A 322 4.45 -23.30 4.39
C ASP A 322 4.19 -21.89 4.98
N GLU A 323 3.29 -21.82 5.98
CA GLU A 323 2.94 -20.56 6.63
C GLU A 323 4.12 -19.91 7.35
N ASP A 324 5.00 -20.68 7.99
CA ASP A 324 6.12 -20.17 8.77
C ASP A 324 7.21 -19.63 7.84
N GLU A 325 7.50 -20.34 6.75
CA GLU A 325 8.42 -19.87 5.71
C GLU A 325 7.90 -18.60 5.04
N ALA A 326 6.60 -18.53 4.73
CA ALA A 326 5.99 -17.36 4.12
C ALA A 326 6.06 -16.10 5.01
N ARG A 327 5.99 -16.24 6.34
CA ARG A 327 6.16 -15.13 7.30
C ARG A 327 7.56 -14.50 7.26
N HIS A 328 8.55 -15.20 6.71
CA HIS A 328 9.89 -14.67 6.52
C HIS A 328 10.07 -13.92 5.20
N VAL A 329 9.10 -14.00 4.29
CA VAL A 329 9.07 -13.21 3.05
C VAL A 329 8.36 -11.89 3.33
N GLU A 330 9.13 -10.79 3.35
CA GLU A 330 8.65 -9.46 3.73
C GLU A 330 7.45 -9.02 2.89
N LEU A 331 7.46 -9.25 1.57
CA LEU A 331 6.35 -8.88 0.69
C LEU A 331 5.04 -9.58 1.07
N PHE A 332 5.10 -10.87 1.41
CA PHE A 332 3.90 -11.68 1.68
C PHE A 332 3.26 -11.35 3.03
N SER A 333 4.06 -10.88 3.99
CA SER A 333 3.59 -10.58 5.35
C SER A 333 2.90 -9.22 5.47
N HIS A 334 3.00 -8.38 4.44
CA HIS A 334 2.66 -6.95 4.55
C HIS A 334 1.91 -6.39 3.35
N SER A 335 1.60 -7.23 2.36
CA SER A 335 0.78 -6.81 1.25
C SER A 335 -0.67 -6.66 1.67
N ILE A 336 -1.30 -5.57 1.25
CA ILE A 336 -2.70 -5.27 1.59
C ILE A 336 -3.64 -6.16 0.79
N TRP A 337 -3.35 -6.38 -0.50
CA TRP A 337 -4.18 -7.19 -1.38
C TRP A 337 -3.97 -8.69 -1.23
N ALA A 338 -3.02 -9.11 -0.40
CA ALA A 338 -2.73 -10.52 -0.19
C ALA A 338 -2.71 -10.87 1.31
N PRO A 339 -3.77 -10.55 2.08
CA PRO A 339 -3.81 -10.89 3.49
C PRO A 339 -3.80 -12.41 3.67
N ASP A 340 -3.13 -12.87 4.72
CA ASP A 340 -3.23 -14.25 5.15
C ASP A 340 -4.60 -14.45 5.80
N TYR A 341 -5.49 -15.19 5.12
CA TYR A 341 -6.81 -15.59 5.64
C TYR A 341 -6.74 -16.93 6.37
#